data_AF-A0A9P3PCX5-F1
#
_entry.id   AF-A0A9P3PCX5-F1
#
_cell.length_a   1.000
_cell.length_b   1.000
_cell.length_c   1.000
_cell.angle_alpha   90.00
_cell.angle_beta   90.00
_cell.angle_gamma   90.00
#
_symmetry.space_group_name_H-M   'P 1'
#
loop_
_entity.id
_entity.type
_entity.pdbx_description
1 polymer ?
#
loop_
_entity_poly.entity_id
_entity_poly.type
_entity_poly.pdbx_seq_one_letter_code
_entity_poly.pdbx_strand_id
1 'polypeptide(L)'
;MSASSSDGGEALSFFGDILKPGSSLNPTFLAILDAAFVALFLVFVGLAFATSGNFHIFALMAIELALWASVKWFVNELKNTPIPREEQGSGEKLEESKKDS
;
A
#
# COMPACT_ATOMS: atom_id res chain seq x y z
N MET A 1 -6.95 -38.47 -7.23
CA MET A 1 -6.09 -37.49 -6.55
C MET A 1 -6.18 -36.20 -7.33
N SER A 2 -7.04 -35.27 -6.90
CA SER A 2 -7.25 -33.97 -7.54
C SER A 2 -7.05 -32.90 -6.47
N ALA A 3 -5.96 -32.15 -6.56
CA ALA A 3 -5.79 -30.80 -6.03
C ALA A 3 -4.31 -30.42 -6.14
N SER A 4 -3.96 -29.57 -7.11
CA SER A 4 -2.97 -28.49 -6.98
C SER A 4 -2.70 -27.90 -8.37
N SER A 5 -3.58 -27.01 -8.84
CA SER A 5 -3.34 -26.24 -10.07
C SER A 5 -3.92 -24.82 -10.03
N SER A 6 -4.33 -24.31 -8.87
CA SER A 6 -4.95 -22.98 -8.73
C SER A 6 -4.00 -21.85 -8.32
N ASP A 7 -2.79 -22.13 -7.85
CA ASP A 7 -1.90 -21.10 -7.27
C ASP A 7 -1.26 -20.16 -8.33
N GLY A 8 -0.87 -20.69 -9.48
CA GLY A 8 -0.19 -19.92 -10.52
C GLY A 8 -1.09 -18.99 -11.35
N GLY A 9 -2.39 -19.30 -11.44
CA GLY A 9 -3.35 -18.50 -12.22
C GLY A 9 -3.70 -17.18 -11.54
N GLU A 10 -3.78 -17.19 -10.21
CA GLU A 10 -4.09 -16.00 -9.42
C GLU A 10 -2.96 -14.98 -9.51
N ALA A 11 -1.70 -15.41 -9.34
CA ALA A 11 -0.54 -14.53 -9.46
C ALA A 11 -0.53 -13.80 -10.81
N LEU A 12 -0.78 -14.50 -11.92
CA LEU A 12 -0.84 -13.89 -13.26
C LEU A 12 -2.01 -12.89 -13.40
N SER A 13 -3.16 -13.17 -12.79
CA SER A 13 -4.28 -12.22 -12.72
C SER A 13 -3.95 -10.99 -11.87
N PHE A 14 -3.28 -11.18 -10.72
CA PHE A 14 -2.79 -10.08 -9.87
C PHE A 14 -1.74 -9.23 -10.59
N PHE A 15 -0.79 -9.83 -11.32
CA PHE A 15 0.16 -9.09 -12.16
C PHE A 15 -0.54 -8.39 -13.33
N GLY A 16 -1.56 -9.01 -13.93
CA GLY A 16 -2.38 -8.40 -14.98
C GLY A 16 -3.16 -7.17 -14.50
N ASP A 17 -3.69 -7.23 -13.28
CA ASP A 17 -4.40 -6.12 -12.64
C ASP A 17 -3.44 -5.07 -12.03
N ILE A 18 -2.21 -5.43 -11.65
CA ILE A 18 -1.16 -4.47 -11.25
C ILE A 18 -0.64 -3.67 -12.45
N LEU A 19 -0.55 -4.29 -13.63
CA LEU A 19 -0.06 -3.65 -14.86
C LEU A 19 -1.14 -2.83 -15.58
N LYS A 20 -2.39 -2.91 -15.12
CA LYS A 20 -3.49 -2.10 -15.65
C LYS A 20 -3.27 -0.63 -15.24
N PRO A 21 -3.20 0.30 -16.21
CA PRO A 21 -2.93 1.70 -15.90
C PRO A 21 -4.05 2.26 -14.99
N GLY A 22 -3.67 2.80 -13.83
CA GLY A 22 -4.60 3.32 -12.80
C GLY A 22 -4.75 2.47 -11.54
N SER A 23 -4.22 1.23 -11.52
CA SER A 23 -4.25 0.35 -10.33
C SER A 23 -3.39 0.86 -9.15
N SER A 24 -2.44 1.77 -9.42
CA SER A 24 -1.59 2.42 -8.43
C SER A 24 -2.34 3.35 -7.46
N LEU A 25 -3.59 3.72 -7.74
CA LEU A 25 -4.44 4.55 -6.88
C LEU A 25 -5.36 3.72 -5.97
N ASN A 26 -5.23 2.39 -5.96
CA ASN A 26 -6.06 1.51 -5.15
C ASN A 26 -5.52 1.43 -3.70
N PRO A 27 -6.37 1.57 -2.65
CA PRO A 27 -5.93 1.52 -1.25
C PRO A 27 -5.20 0.23 -0.88
N THR A 28 -5.48 -0.87 -1.57
CA THR A 28 -4.79 -2.16 -1.38
C THR A 28 -3.32 -2.10 -1.78
N PHE A 29 -2.97 -1.41 -2.88
CA PHE A 29 -1.58 -1.27 -3.32
C PHE A 29 -0.75 -0.48 -2.30
N LEU A 30 -1.36 0.57 -1.73
CA LEU A 30 -0.76 1.36 -0.67
C LEU A 30 -0.49 0.55 0.59
N ALA A 31 -1.42 -0.33 0.97
CA ALA A 31 -1.25 -1.24 2.11
C ALA A 31 -0.15 -2.28 1.87
N ILE A 32 -0.06 -2.82 0.64
CA ILE A 32 1.01 -3.76 0.26
C ILE A 32 2.38 -3.07 0.31
N LEU A 33 2.48 -1.83 -0.19
CA LEU A 33 3.73 -1.06 -0.15
C LEU A 33 4.14 -0.75 1.30
N ASP A 34 3.21 -0.34 2.15
CA ASP A 34 3.47 -0.13 3.57
C ASP A 34 3.96 -1.43 4.25
N ALA A 35 3.31 -2.56 3.97
CA ALA A 35 3.74 -3.86 4.47
C ALA A 35 5.13 -4.26 3.96
N ALA A 36 5.48 -3.96 2.71
CA ALA A 36 6.80 -4.22 2.15
C ALA A 36 7.90 -3.40 2.85
N PHE A 37 7.67 -2.10 3.09
CA PHE A 37 8.59 -1.25 3.84
C PHE A 37 8.75 -1.71 5.29
N VAL A 38 7.66 -2.12 5.96
CA VAL A 38 7.74 -2.69 7.32
C VAL A 38 8.56 -3.99 7.33
N ALA A 39 8.34 -4.89 6.37
CA ALA A 39 9.11 -6.12 6.24
C ALA A 39 10.60 -5.83 6.01
N LEU A 40 10.92 -4.85 5.17
CA LEU A 40 12.29 -4.45 4.88
C LEU A 40 12.97 -3.81 6.10
N PHE A 41 12.24 -2.97 6.85
CA PHE A 41 12.71 -2.43 8.11
C PHE A 41 13.00 -3.53 9.14
N LEU A 42 12.13 -4.54 9.28
CA LEU A 42 12.37 -5.69 10.16
C LEU A 42 13.64 -6.46 9.77
N VAL A 43 13.88 -6.63 8.47
CA VAL A 43 15.12 -7.23 7.96
C VAL A 43 16.33 -6.39 8.35
N PHE A 44 16.29 -5.06 8.18
CA PHE A 44 17.38 -4.18 8.62
C PHE A 44 17.60 -4.20 10.12
N VAL A 45 16.55 -4.28 10.94
CA VAL A 45 16.68 -4.47 12.40
C VAL A 45 17.37 -5.80 12.70
N GLY A 46 16.96 -6.89 12.06
CA GLY A 46 17.59 -8.20 12.20
C GLY A 46 19.08 -8.19 11.82
N LEU A 47 19.42 -7.55 10.70
CA LEU A 47 20.81 -7.39 10.26
C LEU A 47 21.61 -6.47 11.20
N ALA A 48 20.99 -5.43 11.77
CA ALA A 48 21.63 -4.53 12.72
C ALA A 48 22.11 -5.30 13.95
N PHE A 49 21.27 -6.21 14.47
CA PHE A 49 21.62 -7.11 15.56
C PHE A 49 22.70 -8.14 15.16
N ALA A 50 22.56 -8.77 14.00
CA ALA A 50 23.51 -9.78 13.53
C ALA A 50 24.92 -9.21 13.23
N THR A 51 25.00 -7.96 12.77
CA THR A 51 26.25 -7.33 12.30
C THR A 51 26.92 -6.45 13.37
N SER A 52 26.46 -6.50 14.62
CA SER A 52 27.06 -5.74 15.73
C SER A 52 27.11 -4.21 15.53
N GLY A 53 26.10 -3.62 14.87
CA GLY A 53 25.93 -2.16 14.82
C GLY A 53 26.90 -1.40 13.90
N ASN A 54 27.16 -1.91 12.69
CA ASN A 54 27.89 -1.15 11.67
C ASN A 54 27.08 0.08 11.22
N PHE A 55 27.70 1.27 11.22
CA PHE A 55 27.10 2.56 10.81
C PHE A 55 26.40 2.49 9.44
N HIS A 56 26.85 1.60 8.54
CA HIS A 56 26.20 1.34 7.25
C HIS A 56 24.72 0.94 7.40
N ILE A 57 24.36 0.15 8.41
CA ILE A 57 22.97 -0.29 8.63
C ILE A 57 22.09 0.89 9.06
N PHE A 58 22.63 1.85 9.82
CA PHE A 58 21.92 3.08 10.17
C PHE A 58 21.62 3.95 8.94
N ALA A 59 22.57 4.08 8.02
CA ALA A 59 22.35 4.79 6.77
C ALA A 59 21.24 4.14 5.91
N LEU A 60 21.24 2.80 5.85
CA LEU A 60 20.20 2.04 5.15
C LEU A 60 18.80 2.22 5.78
N MET A 61 18.71 2.19 7.11
CA MET A 61 17.45 2.49 7.83
C MET A 61 16.97 3.93 7.59
N ALA A 62 17.87 4.91 7.56
CA ALA A 62 17.50 6.30 7.32
C ALA A 62 16.97 6.52 5.89
N ILE A 63 17.63 5.93 4.89
CA ILE A 63 17.19 6.01 3.49
C ILE A 63 15.84 5.32 3.30
N GLU A 64 15.63 4.17 3.95
CA GLU A 64 14.35 3.46 3.96
C GLU A 64 13.21 4.32 4.51
N LEU A 65 13.41 4.94 5.68
CA LEU A 65 12.41 5.85 6.27
C LEU A 65 12.14 7.08 5.39
N ALA A 66 13.18 7.62 4.75
CA ALA A 66 13.03 8.71 3.79
C ALA A 66 12.22 8.26 2.56
N LEU A 67 12.41 7.03 2.08
CA LEU A 67 11.63 6.45 0.99
C LEU A 67 10.16 6.28 1.37
N TRP A 68 9.90 5.71 2.55
CA TRP A 68 8.56 5.54 3.09
C TRP A 68 7.82 6.88 3.25
N ALA A 69 8.51 7.89 3.79
CA ALA A 69 7.97 9.24 3.91
C ALA A 69 7.66 9.87 2.54
N SER A 70 8.54 9.69 1.56
CA SER A 70 8.34 10.18 0.19
C SER A 70 7.11 9.55 -0.46
N VAL A 71 6.90 8.25 -0.30
CA VAL A 71 5.71 7.55 -0.79
C VAL A 71 4.45 8.05 -0.09
N LYS A 72 4.46 8.15 1.24
CA LYS A 72 3.33 8.69 2.02
C LYS A 72 2.95 10.10 1.59
N TRP A 73 3.94 10.95 1.34
CA TRP A 73 3.74 12.31 0.85
C TRP A 73 3.17 12.32 -0.58
N PHE A 74 3.74 11.52 -1.49
CA PHE A 74 3.25 11.38 -2.87
C PHE A 74 1.78 10.96 -2.93
N VAL A 75 1.38 10.04 -2.07
CA VAL A 75 -0.01 9.54 -1.99
C VAL A 75 -0.95 10.59 -1.43
N ASN A 76 -0.49 11.35 -0.43
CA ASN A 76 -1.24 12.49 0.08
C ASN A 76 -1.44 13.56 -1.01
N GLU A 77 -0.40 13.82 -1.80
CA GLU A 77 -0.47 14.77 -2.92
C GLU A 77 -1.43 14.33 -4.02
N LEU A 78 -1.45 13.03 -4.36
CA LEU A 78 -2.42 12.45 -5.29
C LEU A 78 -3.88 12.55 -4.80
N LYS A 79 -4.11 12.53 -3.48
CA LYS A 79 -5.45 12.69 -2.90
C LYS A 79 -5.92 14.15 -2.90
N ASN A 80 -4.99 15.09 -2.86
CA ASN A 80 -5.25 16.54 -2.84
C ASN A 80 -5.38 17.14 -4.24
N THR A 81 -4.92 16.44 -5.28
CA THR A 81 -5.28 16.78 -6.65
C THR A 81 -6.76 16.42 -6.87
N PRO A 82 -7.60 17.32 -7.40
CA PRO A 82 -9.01 17.04 -7.65
C PRO A 82 -9.14 16.07 -8.83
N ILE A 83 -8.93 14.78 -8.56
CA ILE A 83 -9.39 13.72 -9.44
C ILE A 83 -10.90 13.56 -9.16
N PRO A 84 -11.77 13.70 -10.17
CA PRO A 84 -13.21 13.47 -10.02
C PRO A 84 -13.45 12.14 -9.32
N ARG A 85 -13.88 12.21 -8.07
CA ARG A 85 -14.09 11.07 -7.18
C ARG A 85 -15.48 10.52 -7.46
N GLU A 86 -15.64 9.83 -8.59
CA GLU A 86 -16.76 8.91 -8.76
C GLU A 86 -16.49 7.72 -7.81
N GLU A 87 -17.29 7.66 -6.74
CA GLU A 87 -17.48 6.51 -5.84
C GLU A 87 -16.29 5.98 -5.02
N GLN A 88 -16.06 6.61 -3.86
CA GLN A 88 -15.73 5.84 -2.65
C GLN A 88 -16.55 6.36 -1.47
N GLY A 89 -17.51 5.55 -1.02
CA GLY A 89 -18.07 5.65 0.33
C GLY A 89 -19.53 6.07 0.42
N SER A 90 -20.43 5.27 -0.17
CA SER A 90 -21.76 5.03 0.39
C SER A 90 -21.64 4.78 1.90
N GLY A 91 -22.00 5.80 2.69
CA GLY A 91 -21.80 5.82 4.14
C GLY A 91 -22.62 6.86 4.88
N GLU A 92 -23.49 7.60 4.22
CA GLU A 92 -24.54 8.40 4.88
C GLU A 92 -25.86 8.18 4.15
N LYS A 93 -26.39 6.96 4.31
CA LYS A 93 -27.77 6.63 3.99
C LYS A 93 -28.61 6.94 5.24
N LEU A 94 -29.60 7.81 5.06
CA LEU A 94 -30.76 8.10 5.92
C LEU A 94 -30.55 9.16 7.03
N GLU A 95 -30.82 10.42 6.70
CA GLU A 95 -31.66 11.40 7.44
C GLU A 95 -31.57 12.69 6.61
N GLU A 96 -32.45 12.95 5.63
CA GLU A 96 -33.48 13.98 5.79
C GLU A 96 -34.42 13.92 4.57
N SER A 97 -35.31 12.93 4.54
CA SER A 97 -36.49 12.98 3.66
C SER A 97 -37.67 12.47 4.47
N LYS A 98 -38.63 13.38 4.72
CA LYS A 98 -39.91 13.25 5.47
C LYS A 98 -39.90 13.69 6.94
N LYS A 99 -39.72 14.98 7.18
CA LYS A 99 -40.45 15.78 8.18
C LYS A 99 -40.19 17.24 7.80
N ASP A 100 -41.09 18.05 7.30
CA ASP A 100 -42.52 18.17 7.50
C ASP A 100 -43.17 18.54 6.15
N SER A 101 -44.18 17.76 5.77
CA SER A 101 -45.35 18.25 5.04
C SER A 101 -46.34 18.80 6.06
#